data_AF-A0A165VPB3-F1
#
_entry.id   AF-A0A165VPB3-F1
#
_cell.length_a   1.000
_cell.length_b   1.000
_cell.length_c   1.000
_cell.angle_alpha   90.00
_cell.angle_beta   90.00
_cell.angle_gamma   90.00
#
_symmetry.space_group_name_H-M   'P 1'
#
loop_
_entity.id
_entity.type
_entity.pdbx_description
1 polymer ?
#
loop_
_entity_poly.entity_id
_entity_poly.type
_entity_poly.pdbx_seq_one_letter_code
_entity_poly.pdbx_strand_id
1 'polypeptide(L)'
;MQNDGIQVFHSNDQSRIRQNPSRLQDRINRPGHAPLPSTHCLTSQSSVPRDRIWYRKLWGLEASMALCSYALPGMADIILSCHLSPPPGMSVHIDEALMKAAVRILRFEHPTIAAKCAFPKLEEGAVPQSSDGFLAYEVPASEEDVDHWLNEVVIVHTDATREHGDIQTALTIITRELGGVGRKRSTALFELHFIPGLAGDHTCGVLLRVGHALCDGIGCFLLLDMLNAKIASLMSDAQRAQQELPWGEEVARLTGAVPDRVKVPWAPEKIQEDEVMLGKLREAITIPKHSDVGTYSGRPPPATTQRH
;
A
#
# COMPACT_ATOMS: atom_id res chain seq x y z
N MET A 1 -55.94 0.25 -0.25
CA MET A 1 -55.44 0.55 -1.61
C MET A 1 -54.78 1.91 -1.58
N GLN A 2 -53.47 1.94 -1.41
CA GLN A 2 -52.63 3.14 -1.51
C GLN A 2 -51.31 2.67 -2.12
N ASN A 3 -51.01 3.20 -3.31
CA ASN A 3 -49.80 2.96 -4.09
C ASN A 3 -48.76 3.99 -3.66
N ASP A 4 -47.65 3.54 -3.07
CA ASP A 4 -46.46 4.37 -2.89
C ASP A 4 -45.58 4.26 -4.13
N GLY A 5 -45.47 5.38 -4.84
CA GLY A 5 -44.68 5.54 -6.05
C GLY A 5 -43.19 5.71 -5.74
N ILE A 6 -42.38 4.82 -6.31
CA ILE A 6 -40.92 4.93 -6.38
C ILE A 6 -40.58 5.94 -7.49
N GLN A 7 -39.99 7.08 -7.12
CA GLN A 7 -39.39 8.01 -8.09
C GLN A 7 -37.97 7.55 -8.45
N VAL A 8 -37.81 7.21 -9.73
CA VAL A 8 -36.52 6.93 -10.37
C VAL A 8 -35.90 8.28 -10.79
N PHE A 9 -34.75 8.63 -10.21
CA PHE A 9 -33.94 9.75 -10.70
C PHE A 9 -33.01 9.25 -11.82
N HIS A 10 -33.32 9.61 -13.06
CA HIS A 10 -32.35 9.63 -14.15
C HIS A 10 -31.59 10.95 -14.11
N SER A 11 -30.29 10.90 -13.80
CA SER A 11 -29.37 12.02 -14.07
C SER A 11 -28.54 11.68 -15.31
N ASN A 12 -28.97 12.23 -16.44
CA ASN A 12 -28.23 12.30 -17.69
C ASN A 12 -27.53 13.66 -17.71
N ASP A 13 -26.24 13.71 -17.36
CA ASP A 13 -25.39 14.83 -17.74
C ASP A 13 -23.92 14.41 -17.87
N GLN A 14 -23.65 13.59 -18.89
CA GLN A 14 -22.31 13.50 -19.48
C GLN A 14 -22.21 14.54 -20.59
N SER A 15 -21.93 15.79 -20.24
CA SER A 15 -21.46 16.74 -21.25
C SER A 15 -20.47 17.77 -20.68
N ARG A 16 -19.28 17.77 -21.31
CA ARG A 16 -18.27 18.85 -21.35
C ARG A 16 -17.38 19.04 -20.12
N ILE A 17 -16.30 18.27 -20.09
CA ILE A 17 -14.97 18.79 -19.74
C ILE A 17 -14.03 18.49 -20.92
N ARG A 18 -14.09 19.31 -21.98
CA ARG A 18 -12.95 19.46 -22.89
C ARG A 18 -11.95 20.37 -22.18
N GLN A 19 -11.01 19.77 -21.46
CA GLN A 19 -9.85 20.52 -20.98
C GLN A 19 -9.02 20.93 -22.19
N ASN A 20 -8.74 22.23 -22.26
CA ASN A 20 -7.99 22.87 -23.32
C ASN A 20 -6.51 22.40 -23.24
N PRO A 21 -5.99 21.65 -24.23
CA PRO A 21 -4.65 21.03 -24.14
C PRO A 21 -3.51 22.05 -24.04
N SER A 22 -3.75 23.30 -24.42
CA SER A 22 -2.79 24.40 -24.31
C SER A 22 -2.50 24.85 -22.87
N ARG A 23 -3.36 24.54 -21.88
CA ARG A 23 -3.12 24.87 -20.46
C ARG A 23 -2.34 23.79 -19.69
N LEU A 24 -2.16 22.60 -20.26
CA LEU A 24 -1.36 21.53 -19.67
C LEU A 24 0.14 21.70 -19.96
N GLN A 25 0.50 22.27 -21.12
CA GLN A 25 1.90 22.57 -21.45
C GLN A 25 2.49 23.73 -20.61
N ASP A 26 1.66 24.70 -20.21
CA ASP A 26 2.09 25.79 -19.31
C ASP A 26 2.31 25.34 -17.85
N ARG A 27 1.87 24.14 -17.46
CA ARG A 27 2.18 23.57 -16.14
C ARG A 27 3.49 22.77 -16.11
N ILE A 28 3.95 22.29 -17.26
CA ILE A 28 5.22 21.54 -17.37
C ILE A 28 6.43 22.50 -17.34
N ASN A 29 6.23 23.79 -17.67
CA ASN A 29 7.30 24.79 -17.75
C ASN A 29 7.42 25.74 -16.53
N ARG A 30 6.89 25.38 -15.35
CA ARG A 30 7.23 26.15 -14.13
C ARG A 30 8.66 25.79 -13.68
N PRO A 31 9.57 26.77 -13.54
CA PRO A 31 10.88 26.52 -12.96
C PRO A 31 10.69 26.28 -11.46
N GLY A 32 10.81 25.03 -10.99
CA GLY A 32 10.50 24.76 -9.58
C GLY A 32 10.70 23.37 -8.99
N HIS A 33 11.22 22.38 -9.72
CA HIS A 33 11.70 21.15 -9.06
C HIS A 33 13.13 20.88 -9.52
N ALA A 34 14.08 21.44 -8.76
CA ALA A 34 15.48 21.09 -8.93
C ALA A 34 15.68 19.60 -8.58
N PRO A 35 16.55 18.87 -9.30
CA PRO A 35 16.94 17.53 -8.90
C PRO A 35 17.50 17.54 -7.47
N LEU A 36 17.34 16.42 -6.76
CA LEU A 36 17.87 16.25 -5.41
C LEU A 36 19.33 16.69 -5.35
N PRO A 37 19.72 17.57 -4.40
CA PRO A 37 21.12 17.84 -4.15
C PRO A 37 21.89 16.53 -3.93
N SER A 38 23.17 16.51 -4.29
CA SER A 38 24.08 15.35 -4.16
C SER A 38 24.20 14.78 -2.73
N THR A 39 23.61 15.43 -1.73
CA THR A 39 23.66 15.11 -0.30
C THR A 39 22.49 14.27 0.24
N HIS A 40 21.43 13.98 -0.54
CA HIS A 40 20.30 13.17 -0.04
C HIS A 40 20.62 11.66 -0.05
N CYS A 41 20.47 11.02 1.11
CA CYS A 41 20.55 9.57 1.27
C CYS A 41 19.13 8.98 1.27
N LEU A 42 18.73 8.29 0.20
CA LEU A 42 17.54 7.46 0.26
C LEU A 42 17.87 6.20 1.06
N THR A 43 16.96 5.75 1.93
CA THR A 43 17.11 4.56 2.78
C THR A 43 17.17 3.22 2.00
N SER A 44 17.31 3.29 0.68
CA SER A 44 17.59 2.22 -0.26
C SER A 44 18.38 2.86 -1.40
N GLN A 45 19.70 2.65 -1.42
CA GLN A 45 20.54 3.12 -2.52
C GLN A 45 20.23 2.28 -3.76
N SER A 46 19.40 2.82 -4.66
CA SER A 46 19.37 2.41 -6.06
C SER A 46 20.67 2.87 -6.75
N SER A 47 21.20 2.06 -7.67
CA SER A 47 22.41 2.35 -8.46
C SER A 47 22.15 3.28 -9.66
N VAL A 48 20.93 3.84 -9.77
CA VAL A 48 20.42 4.56 -10.94
C VAL A 48 20.58 6.09 -10.77
N PRO A 49 20.75 6.87 -11.88
CA PRO A 49 20.83 8.33 -11.84
C PRO A 49 19.70 9.00 -11.05
N ARG A 50 20.06 9.97 -10.19
CA ARG A 50 19.12 10.68 -9.29
C ARG A 50 18.06 11.51 -10.00
N ASP A 51 18.20 11.74 -11.30
CA ASP A 51 17.31 12.56 -12.13
C ASP A 51 15.91 11.92 -12.31
N ARG A 52 15.73 10.69 -11.84
CA ARG A 52 14.50 9.89 -11.93
C ARG A 52 13.73 9.80 -10.61
N ILE A 53 14.20 10.49 -9.58
CA ILE A 53 13.60 10.46 -8.26
C ILE A 53 12.70 11.67 -8.10
N TRP A 54 11.41 11.41 -7.92
CA TRP A 54 10.46 12.38 -7.41
C TRP A 54 10.37 12.26 -5.89
N TYR A 55 10.24 13.37 -5.18
CA TYR A 55 10.05 13.33 -3.74
C TYR A 55 9.28 14.55 -3.24
N ARG A 56 8.61 14.38 -2.10
CA ARG A 56 7.99 15.47 -1.35
C ARG A 56 8.15 15.26 0.14
N LYS A 57 8.05 16.33 0.93
CA LYS A 57 7.94 16.20 2.38
C LYS A 57 6.68 15.42 2.75
N LEU A 58 6.80 14.57 3.77
CA LEU A 58 5.64 14.03 4.46
C LEU A 58 4.92 15.17 5.18
N TRP A 59 3.60 15.09 5.28
CA TRP A 59 2.80 16.15 5.90
C TRP A 59 1.83 15.57 6.95
N GLY A 60 1.61 16.32 8.04
CA GLY A 60 0.64 15.98 9.09
C GLY A 60 0.69 14.51 9.50
N LEU A 61 -0.44 13.82 9.35
CA LEU A 61 -0.61 12.42 9.71
C LEU A 61 0.34 11.47 8.96
N GLU A 62 0.74 11.76 7.72
CA GLU A 62 1.68 10.92 6.97
C GLU A 62 3.04 10.84 7.69
N ALA A 63 3.51 11.97 8.24
CA ALA A 63 4.78 12.04 8.97
C ALA A 63 4.69 11.26 10.28
N SER A 64 3.58 11.39 11.01
CA SER A 64 3.33 10.64 12.24
C SER A 64 3.24 9.13 11.99
N MET A 65 2.56 8.71 10.93
CA MET A 65 2.44 7.30 10.54
C MET A 65 3.78 6.74 10.04
N ALA A 66 4.54 7.50 9.25
CA ALA A 66 5.87 7.08 8.81
C ALA A 66 6.83 6.91 10.00
N LEU A 67 6.78 7.82 10.97
CA LEU A 67 7.56 7.70 12.20
C LEU A 67 7.13 6.48 13.03
N CYS A 68 5.83 6.23 13.12
CA CYS A 68 5.28 5.05 13.79
C CYS A 68 5.77 3.76 13.12
N SER A 69 5.60 3.62 11.81
CA SER A 69 6.11 2.46 11.05
C SER A 69 7.63 2.32 11.13
N TYR A 70 8.37 3.43 11.25
CA TYR A 70 9.82 3.40 11.45
C TYR A 70 10.19 2.80 12.80
N ALA A 71 9.57 3.28 13.88
CA ALA A 71 9.95 2.92 15.25
C ALA A 71 9.33 1.59 15.71
N LEU A 72 8.13 1.28 15.21
CA LEU A 72 7.35 0.09 15.49
C LEU A 72 6.81 -0.50 14.16
N PRO A 73 7.65 -1.22 13.39
CA PRO A 73 7.21 -1.86 12.15
C PRO A 73 5.95 -2.72 12.36
N GLY A 74 4.96 -2.57 11.47
CA GLY A 74 3.66 -3.25 11.56
C GLY A 74 2.57 -2.46 12.30
N MET A 75 2.93 -1.51 13.17
CA MET A 75 1.93 -0.85 14.04
C MET A 75 1.05 0.18 13.31
N ALA A 76 1.60 0.85 12.31
CA ALA A 76 0.89 1.83 11.48
C ALA A 76 0.69 1.31 10.05
N ASP A 77 0.50 0.01 9.89
CA ASP A 77 0.11 -0.58 8.61
C ASP A 77 -1.38 -0.88 8.63
N ILE A 78 -2.04 -0.65 7.50
CA ILE A 78 -3.41 -1.05 7.24
C ILE A 78 -3.34 -2.38 6.50
N ILE A 79 -4.04 -3.38 7.04
CA ILE A 79 -4.15 -4.70 6.42
C ILE A 79 -5.59 -4.90 5.99
N LEU A 80 -5.79 -5.11 4.69
CA LEU A 80 -7.08 -5.47 4.09
C LEU A 80 -6.98 -6.86 3.49
N SER A 81 -7.99 -7.69 3.65
CA SER A 81 -8.07 -8.99 3.00
C SER A 81 -9.41 -9.22 2.34
N CYS A 82 -9.42 -9.98 1.25
CA CYS A 82 -10.62 -10.42 0.57
C CYS A 82 -10.42 -11.78 -0.09
N HIS A 83 -11.55 -12.42 -0.42
CA HIS A 83 -11.59 -13.52 -1.36
C HIS A 83 -11.93 -13.00 -2.74
N LEU A 84 -11.24 -13.51 -3.75
CA LEU A 84 -11.59 -13.29 -5.14
C LEU A 84 -12.03 -14.62 -5.75
N SER A 85 -13.22 -14.62 -6.33
CA SER A 85 -13.75 -15.75 -7.09
C SER A 85 -14.03 -15.26 -8.51
N PRO A 86 -13.51 -15.93 -9.55
CA PRO A 86 -13.81 -15.58 -10.92
C PRO A 86 -15.30 -15.81 -11.23
N PRO A 87 -15.90 -15.02 -12.13
CA PRO A 87 -17.27 -15.25 -12.58
C PRO A 87 -17.48 -16.68 -13.12
N PRO A 88 -18.67 -17.28 -12.92
CA PRO A 88 -18.97 -18.60 -13.46
C PRO A 88 -18.72 -18.67 -14.97
N GLY A 89 -18.02 -19.70 -15.43
CA GLY A 89 -17.71 -19.92 -16.85
C GLY A 89 -16.43 -19.24 -17.37
N MET A 90 -15.72 -18.47 -16.53
CA MET A 90 -14.37 -17.99 -16.86
C MET A 90 -13.36 -19.14 -16.77
N SER A 91 -12.59 -19.35 -17.84
CA SER A 91 -11.49 -20.33 -17.87
C SER A 91 -10.15 -19.74 -17.40
N VAL A 92 -10.05 -18.41 -17.29
CA VAL A 92 -8.82 -17.76 -16.86
C VAL A 92 -8.64 -17.93 -15.35
N HIS A 93 -7.55 -18.58 -14.98
CA HIS A 93 -7.16 -18.74 -13.59
C HIS A 93 -6.50 -17.47 -13.07
N ILE A 94 -6.82 -17.12 -11.83
CA ILE A 94 -6.10 -16.07 -11.11
C ILE A 94 -4.83 -16.72 -10.57
N ASP A 95 -3.69 -16.38 -11.16
CA ASP A 95 -2.37 -16.87 -10.79
C ASP A 95 -1.41 -15.73 -10.43
N GLU A 96 -0.18 -16.08 -10.07
CA GLU A 96 0.87 -15.10 -9.74
C GLU A 96 1.16 -14.15 -10.90
N ALA A 97 1.18 -14.66 -12.14
CA ALA A 97 1.49 -13.85 -13.32
C ALA A 97 0.41 -12.78 -13.54
N LEU A 98 -0.86 -13.14 -13.41
CA LEU A 98 -1.98 -12.21 -13.49
C LEU A 98 -1.93 -11.18 -12.36
N MET A 99 -1.61 -11.59 -11.14
CA MET A 99 -1.44 -10.68 -10.00
C MET A 99 -0.32 -9.66 -10.23
N LYS A 100 0.85 -10.13 -10.67
CA LYS A 100 1.98 -9.25 -11.02
C LYS A 100 1.62 -8.29 -12.16
N ALA A 101 0.95 -8.77 -13.20
CA ALA A 101 0.48 -7.91 -14.30
C ALA A 101 -0.53 -6.85 -13.81
N ALA A 102 -1.45 -7.22 -12.91
CA ALA A 102 -2.40 -6.27 -12.34
C ALA A 102 -1.70 -5.19 -11.51
N VAL A 103 -0.74 -5.58 -10.66
CA VAL A 103 0.05 -4.64 -9.84
C VAL A 103 0.97 -3.78 -10.72
N ARG A 104 1.51 -4.31 -11.82
CA ARG A 104 2.29 -3.54 -12.80
C ARG A 104 1.47 -2.39 -13.38
N ILE A 105 0.27 -2.69 -13.88
CA ILE A 105 -0.63 -1.66 -14.43
C ILE A 105 -1.07 -0.69 -13.32
N LEU A 106 -1.37 -1.20 -12.12
CA LEU A 106 -1.73 -0.37 -10.97
C LEU A 106 -0.60 0.61 -10.61
N ARG A 107 0.68 0.20 -10.65
CA ARG A 107 1.82 1.10 -10.42
C ARG A 107 1.88 2.20 -11.47
N PHE A 108 1.61 1.92 -12.73
CA PHE A 108 1.62 2.94 -13.76
C PHE A 108 0.46 3.94 -13.60
N GLU A 109 -0.73 3.47 -13.23
CA GLU A 109 -1.90 4.34 -13.01
C GLU A 109 -1.83 5.10 -11.67
N HIS A 110 -1.26 4.47 -10.64
CA HIS A 110 -1.17 4.96 -9.25
C HIS A 110 0.26 4.79 -8.70
N PRO A 111 1.24 5.53 -9.24
CA PRO A 111 2.67 5.34 -8.93
C PRO A 111 3.03 5.52 -7.46
N THR A 112 2.20 6.21 -6.70
CA THR A 112 2.37 6.36 -5.26
C THR A 112 2.51 5.00 -4.57
N ILE A 113 1.91 3.90 -5.06
CA ILE A 113 2.09 2.56 -4.44
C ILE A 113 3.55 2.08 -4.39
N ALA A 114 4.42 2.53 -5.29
CA ALA A 114 5.83 2.17 -5.26
C ALA A 114 6.70 3.21 -4.52
N ALA A 115 6.07 4.20 -3.87
CA ALA A 115 6.79 5.18 -3.07
C ALA A 115 7.30 4.58 -1.75
N LYS A 116 8.39 5.16 -1.24
CA LYS A 116 9.07 4.77 -0.02
C LYS A 116 9.19 5.98 0.91
N CYS A 117 9.23 5.72 2.22
CA CYS A 117 9.62 6.74 3.19
C CYS A 117 11.15 6.84 3.24
N ALA A 118 11.67 8.07 3.14
CA ALA A 118 13.08 8.38 3.21
C ALA A 118 13.37 9.39 4.32
N PHE A 119 14.43 9.13 5.09
CA PHE A 119 14.92 9.99 6.18
C PHE A 119 16.42 10.26 5.98
N PRO A 120 16.80 11.18 5.06
CA PRO A 120 18.15 11.30 4.55
C PRO A 120 19.21 11.78 5.55
N LYS A 121 18.79 12.36 6.68
CA LYS A 121 19.69 12.88 7.73
C LYS A 121 19.75 11.97 8.96
N LEU A 122 19.26 10.75 8.85
CA LEU A 122 19.13 9.88 9.99
C LEU A 122 20.46 9.18 10.29
N GLU A 123 21.02 9.48 11.46
CA GLU A 123 22.15 8.73 12.01
C GLU A 123 21.72 7.31 12.38
N GLU A 124 22.64 6.35 12.29
CA GLU A 124 22.37 4.96 12.63
C GLU A 124 21.94 4.84 14.11
N GLY A 125 20.80 4.19 14.36
CA GLY A 125 20.24 4.06 15.71
C GLY A 125 19.42 5.27 16.21
N ALA A 126 19.41 6.39 15.47
CA ALA A 126 18.58 7.55 15.83
C ALA A 126 17.11 7.36 15.45
N VAL A 127 16.22 8.04 16.19
CA VAL A 127 14.79 8.14 15.87
C VAL A 127 14.60 9.34 14.91
N PRO A 128 13.96 9.15 13.76
CA PRO A 128 13.78 10.24 12.80
C PRO A 128 12.87 11.34 13.35
N GLN A 129 13.17 12.58 12.97
CA GLN A 129 12.26 13.69 13.21
C GLN A 129 11.20 13.74 12.10
N SER A 130 9.97 14.07 12.46
CA SER A 130 8.86 14.20 11.50
C SER A 130 9.16 15.23 10.39
N SER A 131 9.95 16.26 10.69
CA SER A 131 10.37 17.31 9.75
C SER A 131 11.37 16.86 8.68
N ASP A 132 12.04 15.73 8.89
CA ASP A 132 13.08 15.19 7.98
C ASP A 132 12.56 14.04 7.11
N GLY A 133 11.28 13.69 7.22
CA GLY A 133 10.66 12.62 6.44
C GLY A 133 10.19 13.04 5.06
N PHE A 134 10.51 12.22 4.07
CA PHE A 134 10.10 12.39 2.68
C PHE A 134 9.38 11.16 2.15
N LEU A 135 8.37 11.38 1.31
CA LEU A 135 7.85 10.35 0.42
C LEU A 135 8.61 10.45 -0.89
N ALA A 136 9.32 9.40 -1.28
CA ALA A 136 10.14 9.34 -2.48
C ALA A 136 9.62 8.26 -3.43
N TYR A 137 9.61 8.57 -4.72
CA TYR A 137 9.25 7.67 -5.80
C TYR A 137 10.37 7.68 -6.84
N GLU A 138 10.73 6.49 -7.33
CA GLU A 138 11.73 6.33 -8.37
C GLU A 138 11.07 5.76 -9.63
N VAL A 139 11.24 6.46 -10.74
CA VAL A 139 10.78 6.00 -12.06
C VAL A 139 11.63 4.80 -12.48
N PRO A 140 11.05 3.63 -12.77
CA PRO A 140 11.81 2.42 -13.13
C PRO A 140 12.58 2.63 -14.44
N ALA A 141 13.86 2.27 -14.49
CA ALA A 141 14.70 2.49 -15.66
C ALA A 141 14.46 1.55 -16.82
N SER A 142 13.82 0.44 -16.53
CA SER A 142 13.57 -0.66 -17.44
C SER A 142 12.38 -1.48 -16.96
N GLU A 143 11.87 -2.41 -17.78
CA GLU A 143 10.89 -3.40 -17.33
C GLU A 143 11.52 -4.40 -16.35
N GLU A 144 12.83 -4.64 -16.43
CA GLU A 144 13.56 -5.48 -15.47
C GLU A 144 13.51 -4.88 -14.05
N ASP A 145 13.62 -3.56 -13.91
CA ASP A 145 13.46 -2.88 -12.63
C ASP A 145 12.02 -3.02 -12.08
N VAL A 146 11.04 -3.05 -12.99
CA VAL A 146 9.63 -3.27 -12.63
C VAL A 146 9.42 -4.70 -12.15
N ASP A 147 9.94 -5.69 -12.86
CA ASP A 147 9.86 -7.10 -12.46
C ASP A 147 10.55 -7.33 -11.11
N HIS A 148 11.74 -6.74 -10.91
CA HIS A 148 12.41 -6.80 -9.62
C HIS A 148 11.54 -6.25 -8.49
N TRP A 149 10.95 -5.07 -8.68
CA TRP A 149 10.02 -4.50 -7.70
C TRP A 149 8.78 -5.36 -7.49
N LEU A 150 8.20 -5.94 -8.54
CA LEU A 150 7.04 -6.85 -8.45
C LEU A 150 7.38 -8.10 -7.62
N ASN A 151 8.59 -8.64 -7.76
CA ASN A 151 9.09 -9.76 -6.95
C ASN A 151 9.27 -9.40 -5.47
N GLU A 152 9.48 -8.12 -5.15
CA GLU A 152 9.55 -7.65 -3.75
C GLU A 152 8.15 -7.46 -3.14
N VAL A 153 7.20 -6.90 -3.90
CA VAL A 153 5.90 -6.48 -3.35
C VAL A 153 4.77 -7.48 -3.57
N VAL A 154 4.89 -8.42 -4.52
CA VAL A 154 3.91 -9.49 -4.73
C VAL A 154 4.42 -10.77 -4.10
N ILE A 155 3.90 -11.09 -2.92
CA ILE A 155 4.34 -12.21 -2.08
C ILE A 155 3.34 -13.35 -2.22
N VAL A 156 3.78 -14.47 -2.78
CA VAL A 156 2.93 -15.65 -3.00
C VAL A 156 3.09 -16.67 -1.88
N HIS A 157 1.96 -17.10 -1.34
CA HIS A 157 1.87 -18.08 -0.25
C HIS A 157 1.36 -19.42 -0.78
N THR A 158 2.15 -20.06 -1.67
CA THR A 158 1.74 -21.24 -2.45
C THR A 158 1.21 -22.40 -1.60
N ASP A 159 1.81 -22.64 -0.44
CA ASP A 159 1.47 -23.77 0.43
C ASP A 159 0.52 -23.40 1.58
N ALA A 160 0.18 -22.12 1.78
CA ALA A 160 -0.57 -21.67 2.95
C ALA A 160 -1.96 -22.31 3.07
N THR A 161 -2.67 -22.50 1.96
CA THR A 161 -3.97 -23.18 1.97
C THR A 161 -3.84 -24.66 2.37
N ARG A 162 -2.73 -25.32 1.99
CA ARG A 162 -2.45 -26.71 2.40
C ARG A 162 -2.05 -26.79 3.88
N GLU A 163 -1.23 -25.85 4.35
CA GLU A 163 -0.71 -25.81 5.72
C GLU A 163 -1.77 -25.39 6.75
N HIS A 164 -2.70 -24.53 6.36
CA HIS A 164 -3.71 -23.95 7.25
C HIS A 164 -5.14 -24.46 7.01
N GLY A 165 -5.32 -25.37 6.05
CA GLY A 165 -6.58 -26.05 5.76
C GLY A 165 -7.46 -25.32 4.73
N ASP A 166 -7.70 -24.02 4.93
CA ASP A 166 -8.49 -23.21 4.00
C ASP A 166 -7.94 -21.77 3.84
N ILE A 167 -8.44 -21.06 2.82
CA ILE A 167 -8.02 -19.70 2.46
C ILE A 167 -8.32 -18.72 3.61
N GLN A 168 -9.46 -18.85 4.29
CA GLN A 168 -9.87 -17.94 5.35
C GLN A 168 -8.94 -18.04 6.56
N THR A 169 -8.54 -19.25 6.92
CA THR A 169 -7.61 -19.55 8.01
C THR A 169 -6.22 -19.07 7.65
N ALA A 170 -5.77 -19.31 6.41
CA ALA A 170 -4.51 -18.78 5.90
C ALA A 170 -4.48 -17.24 5.96
N LEU A 171 -5.52 -16.56 5.46
CA LEU A 171 -5.65 -15.09 5.55
C LEU A 171 -5.60 -14.59 6.99
N THR A 172 -6.28 -15.27 7.91
CA THR A 172 -6.30 -14.89 9.34
C THR A 172 -4.92 -15.01 9.97
N ILE A 173 -4.21 -16.11 9.68
CA ILE A 173 -2.85 -16.34 10.18
C ILE A 173 -1.89 -15.30 9.60
N ILE A 174 -1.88 -15.12 8.28
CA ILE A 174 -0.99 -14.16 7.60
C ILE A 174 -1.29 -12.72 8.06
N THR A 175 -2.57 -12.36 8.28
CA THR A 175 -2.95 -11.04 8.83
C THR A 175 -2.36 -10.83 10.22
N ARG A 176 -2.53 -11.82 11.11
CA ARG A 176 -1.99 -11.76 12.48
C ARG A 176 -0.48 -11.66 12.48
N GLU A 177 0.14 -12.44 11.60
CA GLU A 177 1.56 -12.44 11.38
C GLU A 177 2.06 -11.05 10.96
N LEU A 178 1.48 -10.47 9.91
CA LEU A 178 1.82 -9.13 9.39
C LEU A 178 1.61 -8.01 10.41
N GLY A 179 0.58 -8.11 11.24
CA GLY A 179 0.30 -7.16 12.33
C GLY A 179 1.15 -7.36 13.60
N GLY A 180 2.03 -8.36 13.63
CA GLY A 180 2.86 -8.67 14.79
C GLY A 180 3.93 -7.62 15.08
N VAL A 181 4.09 -7.26 16.36
CA VAL A 181 5.15 -6.35 16.83
C VAL A 181 6.53 -7.01 16.68
N GLY A 182 7.54 -6.22 16.28
CA GLY A 182 8.93 -6.68 16.22
C GLY A 182 9.34 -7.30 14.87
N ARG A 183 8.51 -7.14 13.83
CA ARG A 183 8.88 -7.51 12.47
C ARG A 183 10.05 -6.70 11.95
N LYS A 184 10.79 -7.31 11.01
CA LYS A 184 11.73 -6.59 10.16
C LYS A 184 10.98 -5.46 9.47
N ARG A 185 11.56 -4.26 9.50
CA ARG A 185 11.01 -3.11 8.79
C ARG A 185 10.88 -3.46 7.30
N SER A 186 9.66 -3.38 6.78
CA SER A 186 9.47 -3.47 5.34
C SER A 186 10.04 -2.21 4.67
N THR A 187 10.69 -2.42 3.54
CA THR A 187 11.22 -1.37 2.68
C THR A 187 10.16 -0.81 1.73
N ALA A 188 8.99 -1.44 1.65
CA ALA A 188 7.86 -1.05 0.83
C ALA A 188 6.71 -0.52 1.71
N LEU A 189 5.96 0.46 1.17
CA LEU A 189 4.72 0.93 1.77
C LEU A 189 3.48 0.22 1.19
N PHE A 190 3.66 -0.66 0.22
CA PHE A 190 2.61 -1.46 -0.40
C PHE A 190 3.16 -2.87 -0.65
N GLU A 191 2.44 -3.87 -0.16
CA GLU A 191 2.66 -5.28 -0.43
C GLU A 191 1.31 -5.94 -0.73
N LEU A 192 1.30 -6.82 -1.74
CA LEU A 192 0.22 -7.71 -2.07
C LEU A 192 0.63 -9.13 -1.69
N HIS A 193 -0.13 -9.76 -0.81
CA HIS A 193 0.00 -11.16 -0.47
C HIS A 193 -1.07 -11.96 -1.21
N PHE A 194 -0.64 -12.90 -2.03
CA PHE A 194 -1.50 -13.76 -2.83
C PHE A 194 -1.49 -15.18 -2.27
N ILE A 195 -2.68 -15.70 -1.99
CA ILE A 195 -2.89 -17.07 -1.49
C ILE A 195 -3.67 -17.83 -2.56
N PRO A 196 -3.01 -18.69 -3.36
CA PRO A 196 -3.71 -19.46 -4.38
C PRO A 196 -4.70 -20.45 -3.74
N GLY A 197 -5.80 -20.71 -4.46
CA GLY A 197 -6.77 -21.75 -4.12
C GLY A 197 -6.19 -23.16 -4.23
N LEU A 198 -6.86 -24.14 -3.64
CA LEU A 198 -6.53 -25.55 -3.85
C LEU A 198 -6.89 -25.97 -5.28
N ALA A 199 -6.29 -27.07 -5.75
CA ALA A 199 -6.60 -27.61 -7.07
C ALA A 199 -8.11 -27.87 -7.22
N GLY A 200 -8.73 -27.22 -8.20
CA GLY A 200 -10.18 -27.29 -8.47
C GLY A 200 -11.03 -26.23 -7.77
N ASP A 201 -10.47 -25.47 -6.82
CA ASP A 201 -11.06 -24.23 -6.32
C ASP A 201 -10.47 -23.05 -7.08
N HIS A 202 -11.34 -22.26 -7.71
CA HIS A 202 -10.94 -21.07 -8.44
C HIS A 202 -10.89 -19.82 -7.53
N THR A 203 -11.29 -19.95 -6.27
CA THR A 203 -11.22 -18.89 -5.28
C THR A 203 -9.78 -18.74 -4.79
N CYS A 204 -9.32 -17.49 -4.64
CA CYS A 204 -8.03 -17.18 -4.04
C CYS A 204 -8.18 -16.12 -2.94
N GLY A 205 -7.23 -16.10 -2.02
CA GLY A 205 -7.09 -15.05 -1.01
C GLY A 205 -6.16 -13.95 -1.51
N VAL A 206 -6.57 -12.70 -1.29
CA VAL A 206 -5.70 -11.53 -1.49
C VAL A 206 -5.66 -10.73 -0.20
N LEU A 207 -4.47 -10.30 0.18
CA LEU A 207 -4.26 -9.40 1.31
C LEU A 207 -3.36 -8.25 0.88
N LEU A 208 -3.79 -7.02 1.15
CA LEU A 208 -3.00 -5.81 0.96
C LEU A 208 -2.46 -5.36 2.30
N ARG A 209 -1.14 -5.22 2.41
CA ARG A 209 -0.48 -4.51 3.50
C ARG A 209 -0.04 -3.16 2.98
N VAL A 210 -0.58 -2.10 3.55
CA VAL A 210 -0.32 -0.74 3.13
C VAL A 210 0.14 0.09 4.32
N GLY A 211 1.32 0.70 4.21
CA GLY A 211 1.80 1.64 5.22
C GLY A 211 0.84 2.83 5.29
N HIS A 212 0.36 3.19 6.47
CA HIS A 212 -0.63 4.27 6.65
C HIS A 212 -0.07 5.65 6.31
N ALA A 213 1.26 5.77 6.17
CA ALA A 213 1.91 6.95 5.60
C ALA A 213 1.60 7.16 4.11
N LEU A 214 1.20 6.11 3.40
CA LEU A 214 0.90 6.13 1.98
C LEU A 214 -0.55 6.56 1.70
N CYS A 215 -1.50 5.94 2.38
CA CYS A 215 -2.91 6.27 2.31
C CYS A 215 -3.64 5.88 3.60
N ASP A 216 -4.77 6.53 3.83
CA ASP A 216 -5.68 6.21 4.93
C ASP A 216 -6.55 4.98 4.61
N GLY A 217 -7.45 4.63 5.53
CA GLY A 217 -8.35 3.50 5.34
C GLY A 217 -9.21 3.61 4.07
N ILE A 218 -9.69 4.82 3.74
CA ILE A 218 -10.49 5.05 2.51
C ILE A 218 -9.63 4.79 1.28
N GLY A 219 -8.42 5.34 1.26
CA GLY A 219 -7.46 5.12 0.17
C GLY A 219 -7.08 3.65 0.00
N CYS A 220 -7.01 2.87 1.09
CA CYS A 220 -6.77 1.43 1.02
C CYS A 220 -7.93 0.67 0.34
N PHE A 221 -9.19 1.01 0.66
CA PHE A 221 -10.34 0.41 -0.03
C PHE A 221 -10.38 0.79 -1.52
N LEU A 222 -10.05 2.04 -1.86
CA LEU A 222 -9.93 2.47 -3.26
C LEU A 222 -8.82 1.70 -3.99
N LEU A 223 -7.66 1.49 -3.36
CA LEU A 223 -6.59 0.67 -3.95
C LEU A 223 -7.04 -0.77 -4.22
N LEU A 224 -7.79 -1.37 -3.29
CA LEU A 224 -8.35 -2.71 -3.47
C LEU A 224 -9.35 -2.77 -4.64
N ASP A 225 -10.24 -1.78 -4.75
CA ASP A 225 -11.19 -1.68 -5.86
C ASP A 225 -10.47 -1.54 -7.21
N MET A 226 -9.46 -0.68 -7.28
CA MET A 226 -8.66 -0.47 -8.50
C MET A 226 -7.89 -1.72 -8.89
N LEU A 227 -7.31 -2.43 -7.93
CA LEU A 227 -6.66 -3.73 -8.16
C LEU A 227 -7.65 -4.76 -8.71
N ASN A 228 -8.83 -4.90 -8.10
CA ASN A 228 -9.87 -5.80 -8.56
C ASN A 228 -10.30 -5.48 -10.00
N ALA A 229 -10.41 -4.19 -10.34
CA ALA A 229 -10.71 -3.77 -11.70
C ALA A 229 -9.59 -4.15 -12.69
N LYS A 230 -8.31 -4.07 -12.31
CA LYS A 230 -7.19 -4.52 -13.16
C LYS A 230 -7.23 -6.04 -13.36
N ILE A 231 -7.46 -6.81 -12.29
CA ILE A 231 -7.58 -8.28 -12.35
C ILE A 231 -8.71 -8.66 -13.31
N ALA A 232 -9.92 -8.13 -13.11
CA ALA A 232 -11.07 -8.42 -13.96
C ALA A 232 -10.83 -8.03 -15.43
N SER A 233 -10.15 -6.90 -15.66
CA SER A 233 -9.79 -6.48 -17.02
C SER A 233 -8.79 -7.42 -17.69
N LEU A 234 -7.78 -7.90 -16.96
CA LEU A 234 -6.75 -8.80 -17.49
C LEU A 234 -7.31 -10.20 -17.75
N MET A 235 -8.27 -10.64 -16.93
CA MET A 235 -9.02 -11.87 -17.19
C MET A 235 -9.82 -11.79 -18.49
N SER A 236 -10.30 -10.60 -18.85
CA SER A 236 -11.06 -10.39 -20.09
C SER A 236 -10.16 -10.22 -21.32
N ASP A 237 -8.95 -9.69 -21.13
CA ASP A 237 -7.98 -9.45 -22.19
C ASP A 237 -6.55 -9.66 -21.68
N ALA A 238 -6.06 -10.89 -21.85
CA ALA A 238 -4.72 -11.28 -21.42
C ALA A 238 -3.60 -10.55 -22.19
N GLN A 239 -3.87 -10.02 -23.40
CA GLN A 239 -2.85 -9.30 -24.17
C GLN A 239 -2.45 -7.99 -23.48
N ARG A 240 -3.34 -7.40 -22.68
CA ARG A 240 -3.03 -6.20 -21.89
C ARG A 240 -1.92 -6.42 -20.86
N ALA A 241 -1.68 -7.66 -20.42
CA ALA A 241 -0.57 -7.97 -19.53
C ALA A 241 0.80 -7.66 -20.16
N GLN A 242 0.89 -7.79 -21.50
CA GLN A 242 2.11 -7.64 -22.28
C GLN A 242 2.28 -6.22 -22.86
N GLN A 243 1.32 -5.33 -22.61
CA GLN A 243 1.39 -3.98 -23.14
C GLN A 243 2.56 -3.21 -22.52
N GLU A 244 3.39 -2.62 -23.38
CA GLU A 244 4.44 -1.70 -22.96
C GLU A 244 3.83 -0.47 -22.28
N LEU A 245 4.40 -0.08 -21.14
CA LEU A 245 3.98 1.09 -20.39
C LEU A 245 5.06 2.16 -20.54
N PRO A 246 4.72 3.40 -20.93
CA PRO A 246 5.70 4.46 -21.12
C PRO A 246 6.16 5.02 -19.76
N TRP A 247 6.99 4.27 -19.05
CA TRP A 247 7.50 4.65 -17.73
C TRP A 247 8.19 6.02 -17.77
N GLY A 248 7.96 6.82 -16.74
CA GLY A 248 8.24 8.25 -16.67
C GLY A 248 6.98 9.10 -16.84
N GLU A 249 6.03 8.68 -17.68
CA GLU A 249 4.77 9.41 -17.83
C GLU A 249 3.88 9.30 -16.59
N GLU A 250 3.99 8.23 -15.81
CA GLU A 250 3.23 8.02 -14.58
C GLU A 250 3.47 9.10 -13.55
N VAL A 251 4.64 9.75 -13.53
CA VAL A 251 5.00 10.79 -12.55
C VAL A 251 3.95 11.90 -12.45
N ALA A 252 3.27 12.24 -13.56
CA ALA A 252 2.20 13.22 -13.57
C ALA A 252 0.96 12.83 -12.72
N ARG A 253 0.83 11.54 -12.36
CA ARG A 253 -0.22 10.97 -11.51
C ARG A 253 0.20 10.84 -10.05
N LEU A 254 1.45 11.18 -9.70
CA LEU A 254 1.89 11.17 -8.30
C LEU A 254 1.06 12.14 -7.48
N THR A 255 0.63 11.66 -6.32
CA THR A 255 -0.20 12.43 -5.41
C THR A 255 0.61 13.55 -4.74
N GLY A 256 0.25 14.81 -5.03
CA GLY A 256 0.81 15.98 -4.35
C GLY A 256 0.47 16.01 -2.85
N ALA A 257 1.11 16.92 -2.10
CA ALA A 257 0.78 17.08 -0.68
C ALA A 257 -0.70 17.50 -0.54
N VAL A 258 -1.38 17.05 0.53
CA VAL A 258 -2.80 17.41 0.74
C VAL A 258 -3.01 18.93 0.75
N PRO A 259 -2.18 19.77 1.40
CA PRO A 259 -2.36 21.22 1.38
C PRO A 259 -2.37 21.82 -0.03
N ASP A 260 -1.66 21.21 -0.98
CA ASP A 260 -1.64 21.65 -2.38
C ASP A 260 -2.93 21.28 -3.13
N ARG A 261 -3.67 20.30 -2.60
CA ARG A 261 -4.90 19.73 -3.19
C ARG A 261 -6.18 20.32 -2.59
N VAL A 262 -6.17 20.70 -1.31
CA VAL A 262 -7.32 21.34 -0.67
C VAL A 262 -7.19 22.87 -0.72
N LYS A 263 -8.24 23.55 -1.20
CA LYS A 263 -8.33 25.02 -1.16
C LYS A 263 -8.51 25.59 0.25
N VAL A 264 -8.55 24.74 1.26
CA VAL A 264 -8.77 25.16 2.65
C VAL A 264 -7.43 25.62 3.21
N PRO A 265 -7.32 26.87 3.73
CA PRO A 265 -6.10 27.33 4.37
C PRO A 265 -5.77 26.40 5.53
N TRP A 266 -4.67 25.66 5.39
CA TRP A 266 -4.15 24.87 6.48
C TRP A 266 -3.53 25.82 7.51
N ALA A 267 -3.95 25.72 8.77
CA ALA A 267 -3.43 26.51 9.87
C ALA A 267 -2.40 25.68 10.65
N PRO A 268 -1.14 26.15 10.80
CA PRO A 268 -0.08 25.47 11.56
C PRO A 268 -0.44 25.18 13.02
N GLU A 269 -1.41 25.91 13.57
CA GLU A 269 -1.92 25.76 14.93
C GLU A 269 -2.44 24.35 15.23
N LYS A 270 -2.87 23.61 14.20
CA LYS A 270 -3.35 22.22 14.35
C LYS A 270 -2.25 21.18 14.53
N ILE A 271 -0.98 21.54 14.32
CA ILE A 271 0.17 20.63 14.56
C ILE A 271 0.27 20.26 16.04
N GLN A 272 -0.13 21.15 16.96
CA GLN A 272 -0.09 20.86 18.40
C GLN A 272 -1.00 19.69 18.79
N GLU A 273 -2.08 19.43 18.05
CA GLU A 273 -2.95 18.27 18.30
C GLU A 273 -2.23 16.97 17.90
N ASP A 274 -1.42 17.00 16.84
CA ASP A 274 -0.60 15.86 16.40
C ASP A 274 0.56 15.58 17.37
N GLU A 275 1.03 16.57 18.14
CA GLU A 275 2.08 16.38 19.15
C GLU A 275 1.67 15.40 20.26
N VAL A 276 0.38 15.32 20.60
CA VAL A 276 -0.13 14.34 21.58
C VAL A 276 0.05 12.91 21.05
N MET A 277 -0.27 12.68 19.78
CA MET A 277 -0.05 11.40 19.10
C MET A 277 1.43 11.05 19.03
N LEU A 278 2.28 12.02 18.68
CA LEU A 278 3.74 11.85 18.66
C LEU A 278 4.32 11.57 20.05
N GLY A 279 3.76 12.19 21.11
CA GLY A 279 4.12 11.94 22.50
C GLY A 279 3.81 10.51 22.93
N LYS A 280 2.58 10.05 22.68
CA LYS A 280 2.19 8.65 22.93
C LYS A 280 3.02 7.64 22.14
N LEU A 281 3.41 8.00 20.91
CA LEU A 281 4.29 7.17 20.11
C LEU A 281 5.69 7.07 20.74
N ARG A 282 6.26 8.18 21.21
CA ARG A 282 7.54 8.17 21.93
C ARG A 282 7.47 7.30 23.18
N GLU A 283 6.40 7.41 23.95
CA GLU A 283 6.16 6.53 25.11
C GLU A 283 6.11 5.05 24.68
N ALA A 284 5.35 4.70 23.65
CA ALA A 284 5.23 3.34 23.14
C ALA A 284 6.57 2.75 22.67
N ILE A 285 7.45 3.57 22.09
CA ILE A 285 8.79 3.16 21.67
C ILE A 285 9.70 2.82 22.87
N THR A 286 9.49 3.48 24.01
CA THR A 286 10.27 3.25 25.23
C THR A 286 9.79 2.05 26.05
N ILE A 287 8.63 1.47 25.75
CA ILE A 287 8.12 0.28 26.43
C ILE A 287 9.05 -0.90 26.09
N PRO A 288 9.62 -1.59 27.10
CA PRO A 288 10.47 -2.76 26.87
C PRO A 288 9.72 -3.80 26.02
N LYS A 289 10.25 -4.08 24.83
CA LYS A 289 9.77 -5.15 23.96
C LYS A 289 10.16 -6.47 24.62
N HIS A 290 9.35 -6.97 25.54
CA HIS A 290 9.56 -8.29 26.13
C HIS A 290 9.38 -9.34 25.03
N SER A 291 10.50 -9.78 24.45
CA SER A 291 10.61 -10.95 23.59
C SER A 291 10.59 -12.22 24.42
N ASP A 292 9.55 -12.42 25.24
CA ASP A 292 9.27 -13.74 25.84
C ASP A 292 8.00 -14.28 25.19
N VAL A 293 8.13 -14.72 23.94
CA VAL A 293 7.30 -15.82 23.46
C VAL A 293 7.81 -17.05 24.21
N GLY A 294 7.34 -17.19 25.45
CA GLY A 294 7.45 -18.43 26.17
C GLY A 294 6.86 -19.53 25.29
N THR A 295 7.68 -20.54 25.00
CA THR A 295 7.22 -21.87 24.64
C THR A 295 6.00 -22.20 25.52
N TYR A 296 4.82 -22.20 24.91
CA TYR A 296 3.63 -22.81 25.50
C TYR A 296 3.94 -24.30 25.63
N SER A 297 4.53 -24.71 26.76
CA SER A 297 4.50 -26.12 27.15
C SER A 297 3.04 -26.41 27.50
N GLY A 298 2.39 -27.17 26.62
CA GLY A 298 1.03 -27.61 26.80
C GLY A 298 0.93 -28.40 28.10
N ARG A 299 0.49 -27.73 29.17
CA ARG A 299 0.02 -28.40 30.37
C ARG A 299 -1.44 -28.78 30.10
N PRO A 300 -1.77 -30.07 29.98
CA PRO A 300 -3.15 -30.46 29.75
C PRO A 300 -4.01 -30.06 30.95
N PRO A 301 -5.30 -29.73 30.74
CA PRO A 301 -6.20 -29.33 31.80
C PRO A 301 -6.35 -30.46 32.84
N PRO A 302 -6.50 -30.12 34.13
CA PRO A 302 -6.69 -31.12 35.18
C PRO A 302 -7.99 -31.90 34.95
N ALA A 303 -7.88 -33.23 35.04
CA ALA A 303 -9.01 -34.13 34.95
C ALA A 303 -10.06 -33.78 36.02
N THR A 304 -11.29 -33.54 35.57
CA THR A 304 -12.43 -33.32 36.45
C THR A 304 -12.81 -34.66 37.08
N THR A 305 -12.40 -34.90 38.32
CA THR A 305 -12.88 -36.04 39.10
C THR A 305 -14.36 -35.82 39.44
N GLN A 306 -15.26 -36.49 38.72
CA GLN A 306 -16.63 -36.68 39.18
C GLN A 306 -16.58 -37.55 40.45
N ARG A 307 -17.03 -37.00 41.58
CA ARG A 307 -17.38 -37.79 42.75
C ARG A 307 -18.81 -38.32 42.55
N HIS A 308 -18.93 -39.64 42.63
CA HIS A 308 -20.20 -40.34 42.84
C HIS A 308 -20.76 -40.05 44.24
#